data_AF-A0A1V5W2Z6-F1
#
_entry.id   AF-A0A1V5W2Z6-F1
#
_cell.length_a   1.000
_cell.length_b   1.000
_cell.length_c   1.000
_cell.angle_alpha   90.00
_cell.angle_beta   90.00
_cell.angle_gamma   90.00
#
_symmetry.space_group_name_H-M   'P 1'
#
loop_
_entity.id
_entity.type
_entity.pdbx_description
1 polymer ?
#
loop_
_entity_poly.entity_id
_entity_poly.type
_entity_poly.pdbx_seq_one_letter_code
_entity_poly.pdbx_strand_id
1 'polypeptide(L)' 'MKKNNRFRKLLEKYLEIKGLDIVVVLDDGTEIELYKNRQLIDDMIITMDNYQNKQQIPLSRIKSVDMFAA' A
#
# COMPACT_ATOMS: atom_id res chain seq x y z
N MET A 1 12.06 15.79 -9.54
CA MET A 1 12.01 14.90 -8.35
C MET A 1 10.97 15.30 -7.27
N LYS A 2 9.81 15.90 -7.59
CA LYS A 2 8.82 16.33 -6.56
C LYS A 2 7.58 15.43 -6.40
N LYS A 3 7.22 14.59 -7.38
CA LYS A 3 5.97 13.78 -7.36
C LYS A 3 5.97 12.64 -6.34
N ASN A 4 7.06 11.87 -6.26
CA ASN A 4 7.13 10.68 -5.38
C ASN A 4 6.92 11.03 -3.91
N ASN A 5 7.38 12.19 -3.45
CA ASN A 5 7.29 12.57 -2.05
C ASN A 5 5.85 12.91 -1.61
N ARG A 6 5.00 13.41 -2.51
CA ARG A 6 3.58 13.71 -2.18
C ARG A 6 2.74 12.44 -2.14
N PHE A 7 2.94 11.54 -3.09
CA PHE A 7 2.27 10.23 -3.09
C PHE A 7 2.62 9.44 -1.84
N ARG A 8 3.91 9.31 -1.54
CA ARG A 8 4.42 8.62 -0.35
C ARG A 8 3.76 9.10 0.93
N LYS A 9 3.78 10.42 1.17
CA LYS A 9 3.19 11.03 2.38
C LYS A 9 1.68 10.83 2.50
N LEU A 10 0.96 10.87 1.37
CA LEU A 10 -0.47 10.60 1.36
C LEU A 10 -0.75 9.14 1.69
N LEU A 11 -0.04 8.22 1.02
CA LEU A 11 -0.17 6.79 1.25
C LEU A 11 0.12 6.43 2.71
N GLU A 12 1.22 6.95 3.28
CA GLU A 12 1.58 6.77 4.69
C GLU A 12 0.43 7.16 5.63
N LYS A 13 -0.17 8.34 5.41
CA LYS A 13 -1.34 8.80 6.18
C LYS A 13 -2.53 7.83 6.07
N TYR A 14 -2.80 7.29 4.88
CA TYR A 14 -3.92 6.35 4.68
C TYR A 14 -3.65 4.98 5.30
N LEU A 15 -2.41 4.49 5.23
CA LEU A 15 -2.04 3.19 5.82
C LEU A 15 -2.29 3.15 7.33
N GLU A 16 -2.13 4.27 8.02
CA GLU A 16 -2.36 4.43 9.47
C GLU A 16 -3.84 4.46 9.88
N ILE A 17 -4.77 4.67 8.94
CA ILE A 17 -6.20 4.74 9.25
C ILE A 17 -6.71 3.33 9.55
N LYS A 18 -7.13 3.11 10.79
CA LYS A 18 -7.80 1.88 11.22
C LYS A 18 -9.18 1.78 10.57
N GLY A 19 -9.51 0.60 10.05
CA GLY A 19 -10.80 0.35 9.40
C GLY A 19 -10.89 0.85 7.95
N LEU A 20 -9.78 1.34 7.38
CA LEU A 20 -9.70 1.63 5.95
C LEU A 20 -9.21 0.39 5.21
N ASP A 21 -10.03 -0.08 4.27
CA ASP A 21 -9.68 -1.14 3.33
C ASP A 21 -8.95 -0.50 2.15
N ILE A 22 -7.77 -1.04 1.83
CA ILE A 22 -6.86 -0.46 0.83
C ILE A 22 -6.47 -1.57 -0.13
N VAL A 23 -6.70 -1.32 -1.42
CA VAL A 23 -6.25 -2.20 -2.52
C VAL A 23 -5.18 -1.47 -3.32
N VAL A 24 -4.04 -2.11 -3.50
CA VAL A 24 -2.94 -1.61 -4.32
C VAL A 24 -2.97 -2.31 -5.67
N VAL A 25 -3.05 -1.53 -6.75
CA VAL A 25 -2.96 -2.04 -8.12
C VAL A 25 -1.56 -1.81 -8.63
N LEU A 26 -0.88 -2.87 -9.07
CA LEU A 26 0.46 -2.82 -9.62
C LEU A 26 0.48 -2.47 -11.11
N ASP A 27 1.67 -2.17 -11.61
CA ASP A 27 1.95 -1.88 -13.02
C ASP A 27 1.56 -3.02 -13.98
N ASP A 28 1.68 -4.27 -13.52
CA ASP A 28 1.28 -5.49 -14.22
C ASP A 28 -0.23 -5.81 -14.10
N GLY A 29 -0.99 -4.99 -13.36
CA GLY A 29 -2.41 -5.19 -13.12
C GLY A 29 -2.73 -6.11 -11.94
N THR A 30 -1.73 -6.61 -11.21
CA THR A 30 -1.96 -7.36 -9.97
C THR A 30 -2.62 -6.47 -8.91
N GLU A 31 -3.66 -6.98 -8.27
CA GLU A 31 -4.33 -6.32 -7.16
C GLU A 31 -3.91 -6.97 -5.84
N ILE A 32 -3.53 -6.15 -4.86
CA ILE A 32 -3.10 -6.61 -3.54
C ILE A 32 -3.89 -5.87 -2.47
N GLU A 33 -4.71 -6.62 -1.74
CA GLU A 33 -5.38 -6.13 -0.53
C GLU A 33 -4.38 -5.96 0.61
N LEU A 34 -4.34 -4.77 1.22
CA LEU A 34 -3.47 -4.51 2.35
C LEU A 34 -4.17 -4.80 3.67
N TYR A 35 -3.74 -5.87 4.32
CA TYR A 35 -4.23 -6.25 5.65
C TYR A 35 -3.77 -5.28 6.74
N LYS A 36 -4.42 -5.38 7.91
CA LYS A 36 -4.25 -4.45 9.06
C LYS A 36 -2.80 -4.26 9.50
N ASN A 37 -1.95 -5.27 9.30
CA ASN A 37 -0.52 -5.22 9.60
C ASN A 37 0.25 -4.76 8.36
N ARG A 38 0.14 -3.48 8.03
CA ARG A 38 0.81 -2.83 6.90
C ARG A 38 1.61 -1.63 7.37
N GLN A 39 2.81 -1.45 6.82
CA GLN A 39 3.68 -0.33 7.14
C GLN A 39 4.41 0.13 5.90
N LEU A 40 4.73 1.42 5.85
CA LEU A 40 5.66 1.96 4.87
C LEU A 40 7.04 2.04 5.50
N ILE A 41 8.00 1.27 4.98
CA ILE A 41 9.40 1.30 5.39
C ILE A 41 10.21 1.46 4.12
N ASP A 42 11.12 2.44 4.05
CA ASP A 42 11.78 2.63 2.76
C ASP A 42 10.79 3.15 1.74
N ASP A 43 11.04 2.90 0.46
CA ASP A 43 10.04 3.01 -0.60
C ASP A 43 9.27 1.69 -0.79
N MET A 44 8.98 0.96 0.31
CA MET A 44 8.32 -0.34 0.29
C MET A 44 7.11 -0.35 1.24
N ILE A 45 5.98 -0.90 0.77
CA ILE A 45 4.92 -1.35 1.65
C ILE A 45 5.28 -2.73 2.14
N ILE A 46 5.35 -2.90 3.45
CA ILE A 46 5.51 -4.19 4.12
C ILE A 46 4.15 -4.59 4.65
N THR A 47 3.64 -5.74 4.24
CA THR A 47 2.37 -6.28 4.72
C THR A 47 2.45 -7.80 4.90
N MET A 48 1.37 -8.41 5.37
CA MET A 48 1.19 -9.86 5.37
C MET A 48 -0.08 -10.21 4.62
N ASP A 49 -0.05 -11.29 3.87
CA ASP A 49 -1.26 -11.85 3.27
C ASP A 49 -2.06 -12.71 4.27
N ASN A 50 -3.19 -13.25 3.81
CA ASN A 50 -4.06 -14.15 4.59
C ASN A 50 -3.38 -15.44 5.06
N TYR A 51 -2.27 -15.81 4.44
CA TYR A 51 -1.50 -17.02 4.77
C TYR A 51 -0.31 -16.70 5.68
N GLN A 52 -0.26 -15.48 6.24
CA GLN A 52 0.82 -14.97 7.09
C GLN A 52 2.18 -14.85 6.37
N ASN A 53 2.19 -14.86 5.04
CA ASN A 53 3.43 -14.62 4.30
C ASN A 53 3.70 -13.12 4.27
N LYS A 54 4.95 -12.75 4.58
CA LYS A 54 5.41 -11.36 4.46
C LYS A 54 5.49 -10.97 2.99
N GLN A 55 4.82 -9.89 2.63
CA GLN A 55 4.91 -9.27 1.32
C GLN A 55 5.63 -7.92 1.37
N GLN A 56 6.38 -7.63 0.32
CA GLN A 56 7.10 -6.37 0.15
C GLN A 56 6.78 -5.80 -1.22
N ILE A 57 6.13 -4.65 -1.25
CA ILE A 57 5.62 -4.03 -2.48
C ILE A 57 6.37 -2.71 -2.71
N PRO A 58 7.20 -2.60 -3.75
CA PRO A 58 7.86 -1.34 -4.08
C PRO A 58 6.85 -0.28 -4.51
N LEU A 59 6.97 0.94 -3.99
CA LEU A 59 6.13 2.06 -4.41
C LEU A 59 6.24 2.35 -5.91
N SER A 60 7.40 2.07 -6.52
CA SER A 60 7.64 2.22 -7.95
C SER A 60 6.77 1.31 -8.83
N ARG A 61 6.27 0.20 -8.28
CA ARG A 61 5.38 -0.72 -8.98
C ARG A 61 3.91 -0.37 -8.82
N ILE A 62 3.57 0.58 -7.93
CA ILE A 62 2.18 0.95 -7.66
C ILE A 62 1.67 1.87 -8.76
N LYS A 63 0.63 1.42 -9.45
CA LYS A 63 -0.07 2.18 -10.49
C LYS A 63 -1.20 3.02 -9.90
N SER A 64 -1.99 2.44 -9.01
CA SER A 64 -3.09 3.12 -8.30
C SER A 64 -3.35 2.48 -6.94
N VAL A 65 -4.07 3.21 -6.09
CA VAL A 65 -4.50 2.76 -4.77
C VAL A 65 -5.97 3.09 -4.63
N ASP A 66 -6.79 2.08 -4.40
CA ASP A 66 -8.21 2.20 -4.14
C ASP A 66 -8.47 2.06 -2.64
N MET A 67 -9.39 2.90 -2.13
CA MET A 67 -9.66 3.02 -0.70
C MET A 67 -11.16 2.93 -0.47
N PHE A 68 -11.56 2.03 0.42
CA PHE A 68 -12.96 1.77 0.75
C PHE A 68 -13.18 2.05 2.24
N ALA A 69 -14.14 2.92 2.54
CA ALA A 69 -14.61 3.15 3.89
C ALA A 69 -15.86 2.28 4.11
N ALA A 70 -15.87 1.54 5.22
CA ALA A 70 -17.05 0.85 5.72
C ALA A 70 -18.00 1.80 6.44
#